data_AF-A0A7S6MP81-F1
#
_entry.id   AF-A0A7S6MP81-F1
#
_cell.length_a   1.000
_cell.length_b   1.000
_cell.length_c   1.000
_cell.angle_alpha   90.00
_cell.angle_beta   90.00
_cell.angle_gamma   90.00
#
_symmetry.space_group_name_H-M   'P 1'
#
loop_
_entity.id
_entity.type
_entity.pdbx_description
1 polymer ?
#
loop_
_entity_poly.entity_id
_entity_poly.type
_entity_poly.pdbx_seq_one_letter_code
_entity_poly.pdbx_strand_id
1 'polypeptide(L)'
;MRSARGLTATDERADATPFVEYMLGKLLAALREAVDNHQTTDQVTDQVAKLIQAMGGGELGSNDLMQALGLMHRPTFRGNYLNPALVGGWIERTQSDSPRSPTQRYRLTPKGRQWLQQQTG
;
A
#
# COMPACT_ATOMS: atom_id res chain seq x y z
N MET A 1 38.01 -54.36 10.86
CA MET A 1 38.76 -54.14 9.59
C MET A 1 37.78 -53.65 8.54
N ARG A 2 37.96 -52.40 8.08
CA ARG A 2 37.18 -51.78 7.00
C ARG A 2 37.73 -52.27 5.66
N SER A 3 36.90 -52.86 4.80
CA SER A 3 37.26 -53.08 3.40
C SER A 3 36.56 -52.01 2.55
N ALA A 4 37.37 -51.11 2.01
CA ALA A 4 37.00 -50.13 1.01
C ALA A 4 36.84 -50.81 -0.36
N ARG A 5 35.68 -50.61 -0.99
CA ARG A 5 35.41 -50.80 -2.44
C ARG A 5 34.01 -50.22 -2.71
N GLY A 6 33.75 -49.36 -3.68
CA GLY A 6 34.58 -48.90 -4.78
C GLY A 6 34.20 -47.49 -5.20
N LEU A 7 35.21 -46.80 -5.73
CA LEU A 7 35.04 -45.66 -6.61
C LEU A 7 34.40 -46.17 -7.90
N THR A 8 33.13 -45.86 -8.13
CA THR A 8 32.54 -45.88 -9.47
C THR A 8 32.25 -44.44 -9.85
N ALA A 9 32.91 -44.04 -10.93
CA ALA A 9 32.92 -42.72 -11.51
C ALA A 9 31.52 -42.20 -11.84
N THR A 10 31.25 -40.95 -11.45
CA THR A 10 30.32 -40.04 -12.14
C THR A 10 30.89 -38.64 -11.96
N ASP A 11 31.84 -38.26 -12.80
CA ASP A 11 31.95 -36.87 -13.21
C ASP A 11 31.16 -36.73 -14.53
N GLU A 12 30.75 -35.51 -14.88
CA GLU A 12 30.01 -35.12 -16.09
C GLU A 12 28.47 -35.08 -16.03
N ARG A 13 27.96 -34.39 -15.03
CA ARG A 13 27.08 -33.24 -15.31
C ARG A 13 27.23 -32.33 -14.13
N ALA A 14 28.21 -31.41 -14.22
CA ALA A 14 28.29 -30.24 -13.35
C ALA A 14 27.13 -29.30 -13.68
N ASP A 15 25.91 -29.82 -13.63
CA ASP A 15 24.71 -29.09 -13.91
C ASP A 15 24.27 -28.48 -12.58
N ALA A 16 24.71 -27.24 -12.35
CA ALA A 16 24.29 -26.46 -11.19
C ALA A 16 22.80 -26.05 -11.29
N THR A 17 22.15 -26.30 -12.44
CA THR A 17 20.76 -25.91 -12.72
C THR A 17 19.77 -26.35 -11.63
N PRO A 18 19.69 -27.62 -11.19
CA PRO A 18 18.74 -28.01 -10.13
C PRO A 18 18.96 -27.27 -8.81
N PHE A 19 20.20 -26.93 -8.47
CA PHE A 19 20.51 -26.16 -7.27
C PHE A 19 20.11 -24.68 -7.44
N VAL A 20 20.41 -24.09 -8.60
CA VAL A 20 20.05 -22.70 -8.93
C VAL A 20 18.53 -22.53 -8.98
N GLU A 21 17.81 -23.44 -9.63
CA GLU A 21 16.33 -23.42 -9.68
C GLU A 21 15.71 -23.52 -8.29
N TYR A 22 16.24 -24.41 -7.45
CA TYR A 22 15.79 -24.53 -6.07
C TYR A 22 16.05 -23.24 -5.28
N MET A 23 17.26 -22.67 -5.37
CA MET A 23 17.62 -21.43 -4.68
C MET A 23 16.81 -20.24 -5.17
N LEU A 24 16.58 -20.12 -6.49
CA LEU A 24 15.72 -19.08 -7.07
C LEU A 24 14.28 -19.23 -6.63
N GLY A 25 13.76 -20.46 -6.53
CA GLY A 25 12.42 -20.72 -5.98
C GLY A 25 12.29 -20.31 -4.52
N LYS A 26 13.29 -20.62 -3.69
CA LYS A 26 13.32 -20.20 -2.27
C LYS A 26 13.45 -18.69 -2.11
N LEU A 27 14.28 -18.03 -2.93
CA LEU A 27 14.41 -16.58 -2.95
C LEU A 27 13.12 -15.90 -3.41
N LEU A 28 12.48 -16.41 -4.46
CA LEU A 28 11.20 -15.90 -4.95
C LEU A 28 10.09 -16.06 -3.91
N ALA A 29 10.03 -17.20 -3.22
CA ALA A 29 9.08 -17.43 -2.13
C ALA A 29 9.32 -16.47 -0.96
N ALA A 30 10.57 -16.30 -0.52
CA ALA A 30 10.91 -15.36 0.55
C ALA A 30 10.61 -13.90 0.16
N LEU A 31 10.84 -13.52 -1.11
CA LEU A 31 10.47 -12.20 -1.61
C LEU A 31 8.95 -12.01 -1.68
N ARG A 32 8.19 -13.03 -2.10
CA ARG A 32 6.72 -12.99 -2.08
C ARG A 32 6.20 -12.86 -0.66
N GLU A 33 6.70 -13.67 0.26
CA GLU A 33 6.36 -13.57 1.68
C GLU A 33 6.75 -12.20 2.25
N ALA A 34 7.90 -11.63 1.88
CA ALA A 34 8.29 -10.28 2.32
C ALA A 34 7.42 -9.16 1.73
N VAL A 35 6.91 -9.33 0.51
CA VAL A 35 5.97 -8.41 -0.15
C VAL A 35 4.56 -8.56 0.45
N ASP A 36 4.13 -9.79 0.76
CA ASP A 36 2.84 -10.07 1.39
C ASP A 36 2.82 -9.69 2.87
N ASN A 37 3.97 -9.75 3.56
CA ASN A 37 4.15 -9.24 4.93
C ASN A 37 4.22 -7.70 5.00
N HIS A 38 4.10 -6.98 3.88
CA HIS A 38 3.74 -5.56 3.87
C HIS A 38 2.22 -5.37 3.99
N GLN A 39 1.61 -5.94 5.03
CA GLN A 39 0.20 -5.70 5.38
C GLN A 39 -0.09 -4.28 5.92
N THR A 40 0.73 -3.28 5.62
CA THR A 40 0.56 -1.90 6.11
C THR A 40 0.06 -0.94 5.02
N THR A 41 -0.84 -1.39 4.15
CA THR A 41 -1.50 -0.51 3.15
C THR A 41 -3.03 -0.46 3.25
N ASP A 42 -3.65 -1.29 4.08
CA ASP A 42 -5.10 -1.25 4.33
C ASP A 42 -5.50 -0.76 5.73
N GLN A 43 -4.54 -0.59 6.65
CA GLN A 43 -4.82 0.12 7.89
C GLN A 43 -4.98 1.61 7.60
N VAL A 44 -6.24 2.05 7.57
CA VAL A 44 -6.59 3.46 7.61
C VAL A 44 -6.10 4.03 8.94
N THR A 45 -5.17 4.99 8.89
CA THR A 45 -4.77 5.71 10.11
C THR A 45 -5.94 6.51 10.67
N ASP A 46 -5.94 6.79 11.98
CA ASP A 46 -7.00 7.58 12.62
C ASP A 46 -7.25 8.92 11.91
N GLN A 47 -6.21 9.56 11.37
CA GLN A 47 -6.32 10.82 10.64
C GLN A 47 -7.02 10.62 9.29
N VAL A 48 -6.67 9.58 8.54
CA VAL A 48 -7.32 9.27 7.26
C VAL A 48 -8.76 8.85 7.49
N ALA A 49 -9.04 8.08 8.54
CA ALA A 49 -10.38 7.68 8.95
C ALA A 49 -11.28 8.88 9.19
N LYS A 50 -10.83 9.82 10.03
CA LYS A 50 -11.55 11.08 10.31
C LYS A 50 -11.80 11.88 9.03
N LEU A 51 -10.82 11.93 8.12
CA LEU A 51 -10.98 12.63 6.85
C LEU A 51 -12.05 11.97 5.96
N ILE A 52 -12.04 10.65 5.82
CA ILE A 52 -13.05 9.91 5.03
C ILE A 52 -14.46 10.13 5.61
N GLN A 53 -14.60 10.05 6.94
CA GLN A 53 -15.85 10.31 7.64
C GLN A 53 -16.35 11.75 7.43
N ALA A 54 -15.45 12.74 7.53
CA ALA A 54 -15.78 14.15 7.30
C ALA A 54 -16.25 14.44 5.86
N MET A 55 -15.85 13.62 4.89
CA MET A 55 -16.30 13.75 3.50
C MET A 55 -17.72 13.25 3.29
N GLY A 56 -18.15 12.20 4.01
CA GLY A 56 -19.49 11.60 3.97
C GLY A 56 -19.95 10.99 2.63
N GLY A 57 -19.39 11.44 1.51
CA GLY A 57 -19.80 11.11 0.13
C GLY A 57 -19.75 12.29 -0.84
N GLY A 58 -19.56 13.52 -0.34
CA GLY A 58 -19.47 14.72 -1.16
C GLY A 58 -18.08 15.03 -1.70
N GLU A 59 -18.01 16.00 -2.62
CA GLU A 59 -16.75 16.61 -3.04
C GLU A 59 -16.48 17.83 -2.17
N LEU A 60 -15.29 17.93 -1.57
CA LEU A 60 -14.95 19.03 -0.66
C LEU A 60 -13.62 19.67 -1.05
N GLY A 61 -13.54 20.99 -0.88
CA GLY A 61 -12.27 21.71 -0.99
C GLY A 61 -11.39 21.47 0.23
N SER A 62 -10.10 21.80 0.14
CA SER A 62 -9.20 21.68 1.29
C SER A 62 -9.63 22.53 2.49
N ASN A 63 -10.19 23.73 2.26
CA ASN A 63 -10.64 24.59 3.36
C ASN A 63 -11.87 23.99 4.07
N ASP A 64 -12.83 23.46 3.31
CA ASP A 64 -14.03 22.83 3.86
C ASP A 64 -13.66 21.60 4.71
N LEU A 65 -12.74 20.78 4.22
CA LEU A 65 -12.20 19.64 4.97
C LEU A 65 -11.49 20.05 6.26
N MET A 66 -10.68 21.11 6.19
CA MET A 66 -10.01 21.64 7.38
C MET A 66 -11.02 22.15 8.41
N GLN A 67 -12.07 22.86 7.97
CA GLN A 67 -13.14 23.32 8.86
C GLN A 67 -13.91 22.15 9.47
N ALA A 68 -14.31 21.16 8.68
CA ALA A 68 -15.01 19.97 9.16
C ALA A 68 -14.20 19.18 10.20
N LEU A 69 -12.86 19.18 10.07
CA LEU A 69 -11.94 18.51 11.00
C LEU A 69 -11.48 19.42 12.17
N GLY A 70 -11.88 20.69 12.21
CA GLY A 70 -11.43 21.65 13.22
C GLY A 70 -9.92 21.97 13.15
N LEU A 71 -9.31 21.82 11.97
CA LEU A 71 -7.86 22.01 11.78
C LEU A 71 -7.55 23.42 11.26
N MET A 72 -6.58 24.09 11.89
CA MET A 72 -6.12 25.41 11.45
C MET A 72 -4.77 25.36 10.72
N HIS A 73 -3.92 24.37 11.03
CA HIS A 73 -2.56 24.30 10.49
C HIS A 73 -2.51 23.53 9.16
N ARG A 74 -2.42 24.28 8.05
CA ARG A 74 -2.39 23.75 6.67
C ARG A 74 -1.31 22.68 6.41
N PRO A 75 -0.04 22.86 6.83
CA PRO A 75 0.98 21.83 6.63
C PRO A 75 0.63 20.50 7.32
N THR A 76 0.11 20.55 8.54
CA THR A 76 -0.32 19.36 9.28
C THR A 76 -1.49 18.66 8.59
N PHE A 77 -2.49 19.43 8.14
CA PHE A 77 -3.60 18.88 7.35
C PHE A 77 -3.08 18.15 6.11
N ARG A 78 -2.17 18.76 5.34
CA ARG A 78 -1.61 18.12 4.14
C ARG A 78 -0.79 16.88 4.46
N GLY A 79 0.12 16.97 5.44
CA GLY A 79 1.05 15.89 5.76
C GLY A 79 0.38 14.68 6.41
N ASN A 80 -0.61 14.91 7.27
CA ASN A 80 -1.14 13.85 8.14
C ASN A 80 -2.52 13.36 7.71
N TYR A 81 -3.27 14.14 6.92
CA TYR A 81 -4.62 13.80 6.51
C TYR A 81 -4.71 13.64 4.98
N LEU A 82 -4.43 14.71 4.24
CA LEU A 82 -4.72 14.75 2.80
C LEU A 82 -3.77 13.88 1.98
N ASN A 83 -2.44 14.04 2.14
CA ASN A 83 -1.46 13.30 1.36
C ASN A 83 -1.50 11.79 1.66
N PRO A 84 -1.58 11.34 2.93
CA PRO A 84 -1.73 9.92 3.22
C PRO A 84 -3.01 9.33 2.62
N ALA A 85 -4.12 10.06 2.65
CA ALA A 85 -5.38 9.61 2.05
C ALA A 85 -5.30 9.48 0.51
N LEU A 86 -4.61 10.42 -0.15
CA LEU A 86 -4.34 10.37 -1.60
C LEU A 86 -3.41 9.21 -1.97
N VAL A 87 -2.31 9.03 -1.24
CA VAL A 87 -1.32 7.97 -1.47
C VAL A 87 -1.93 6.59 -1.22
N GLY A 88 -2.75 6.46 -0.17
CA GLY A 88 -3.46 5.22 0.14
C GLY A 88 -4.65 4.91 -0.77
N GLY A 89 -4.94 5.79 -1.75
CA GLY A 89 -6.01 5.59 -2.72
C GLY A 89 -7.42 5.67 -2.11
N TRP A 90 -7.58 6.28 -0.94
CA TRP A 90 -8.87 6.44 -0.26
C TRP A 90 -9.68 7.61 -0.86
N ILE A 91 -8.97 8.62 -1.33
CA ILE A 91 -9.52 9.80 -1.98
C ILE A 91 -8.78 10.10 -3.28
N GLU A 92 -9.42 10.86 -4.15
CA GLU A 92 -8.83 11.34 -5.40
C GLU A 92 -9.14 12.81 -5.64
N ARG A 93 -8.35 13.41 -6.52
CA ARG A 93 -8.52 14.79 -7.00
C ARG A 93 -9.61 14.84 -8.06
N THR A 94 -10.48 15.84 -7.99
CA THR A 94 -11.47 16.08 -9.05
C THR A 94 -10.84 16.67 -10.32
N GLN A 95 -9.82 17.52 -10.16
CA GLN A 95 -8.99 18.05 -11.24
C GLN A 95 -7.61 17.38 -11.21
N SER A 96 -7.41 16.33 -12.02
CA SER A 96 -6.12 15.64 -12.14
C SER A 96 -5.06 16.46 -12.86
N ASP A 97 -5.48 17.18 -13.90
CA ASP A 97 -4.60 17.86 -14.85
C ASP A 97 -4.04 19.17 -14.29
N SER A 98 -4.67 19.69 -13.24
CA SER A 98 -4.29 20.92 -12.55
C SER A 98 -4.27 20.72 -11.04
N PRO A 99 -3.31 19.95 -10.50
CA PRO A 99 -3.29 19.56 -9.08
C PRO A 99 -3.05 20.74 -8.12
N ARG A 100 -2.60 21.89 -8.65
CA ARG A 100 -2.40 23.14 -7.91
C ARG A 100 -3.55 24.14 -8.12
N SER A 101 -4.65 23.72 -8.74
CA SER A 101 -5.81 24.57 -9.00
C SER A 101 -6.36 25.13 -7.68
N PRO A 102 -6.70 26.44 -7.61
CA PRO A 102 -7.33 27.01 -6.42
C PRO A 102 -8.74 26.46 -6.19
N THR A 103 -9.40 25.92 -7.24
CA THR A 103 -10.72 25.29 -7.15
C THR A 103 -10.63 23.77 -6.99
N GLN A 104 -9.46 23.24 -6.66
CA GLN A 104 -9.25 21.81 -6.43
C GLN A 104 -10.20 21.28 -5.35
N ARG A 105 -10.91 20.21 -5.68
CA ARG A 105 -11.71 19.43 -4.73
C ARG A 105 -11.21 18.00 -4.66
N TYR A 106 -11.67 17.31 -3.63
CA TYR A 106 -11.36 15.92 -3.36
C TYR A 106 -12.66 15.15 -3.21
N ARG A 107 -12.65 13.90 -3.65
CA ARG A 107 -13.78 12.98 -3.51
C ARG A 107 -13.30 11.60 -3.09
N LEU A 108 -14.17 10.82 -2.46
CA LEU A 108 -13.86 9.43 -2.11
C LEU A 108 -13.68 8.58 -3.38
N THR A 109 -12.73 7.66 -3.36
CA THR A 109 -12.63 6.59 -4.37
C THR A 109 -13.63 5.47 -4.06
N PRO A 110 -13.78 4.44 -4.94
CA PRO A 110 -14.54 3.24 -4.58
C PRO A 110 -14.05 2.60 -3.26
N LYS A 111 -12.72 2.55 -3.06
CA LYS A 111 -12.09 2.03 -1.84
C LYS A 111 -12.51 2.83 -0.60
N GLY A 112 -12.44 4.16 -0.66
CA GLY A 112 -12.89 5.03 0.44
C GLY A 112 -14.38 4.93 0.76
N ARG A 113 -15.23 4.82 -0.27
CA ARG A 113 -16.68 4.64 -0.09
C ARG A 113 -17.02 3.31 0.58
N GLN A 114 -16.40 2.22 0.13
CA GLN A 114 -16.62 0.90 0.72
C GLN A 114 -16.23 0.87 2.19
N TRP A 115 -15.07 1.45 2.53
CA TRP A 115 -14.64 1.55 3.92
C TRP A 115 -15.60 2.37 4.78
N LEU A 116 -16.11 3.50 4.27
CA LEU A 116 -17.08 4.33 4.99
C LEU A 116 -18.39 3.58 5.26
N GLN A 117 -18.87 2.79 4.31
CA GLN A 117 -20.06 1.96 4.46
C GLN A 117 -19.88 0.87 5.52
N GLN A 118 -18.69 0.25 5.57
CA GLN A 118 -18.37 -0.77 6.58
C GLN A 118 -18.29 -0.23 8.01
N GLN A 119 -18.06 1.07 8.18
CA GLN A 119 -18.01 1.70 9.51
C GLN A 119 -19.33 2.32 9.97
N THR A 120 -20.29 2.51 9.06
CA THR A 120 -21.57 3.18 9.36
C THR A 120 -22.71 2.16 9.59
N GLY A 121 -22.40 0.86 9.68
CA GLY A 121 -23.33 -0.22 10.05
C GLY A 121 -22.99 -0.77 11.42
#